data_AF-A0A7S2WK93-F1
#
_entry.id   AF-A0A7S2WK93-F1
#
_cell.length_a   1.000
_cell.length_b   1.000
_cell.length_c   1.000
_cell.angle_alpha   90.00
_cell.angle_beta   90.00
_cell.angle_gamma   90.00
#
_symmetry.space_group_name_H-M   'P 1'
#
loop_
_entity.id
_entity.type
_entity.pdbx_description
1 polymer ?
#
loop_
_entity_poly.entity_id
_entity_poly.type
_entity_poly.pdbx_seq_one_letter_code
_entity_poly.pdbx_strand_id
1 'polypeptide(L)'
;MPDPEVNNRMGRLTVFTIADCQHCAKAKRLLDENNIGFYEISLTDYPEKRADMIKASQRMTVPAIFLNESFLGGAKELAELMESGMFATLWEEANRCEFNDIGGLLSRPDHPANPIEHPRPRKIQVVERNGVSLSFVDCLLRLRRELGVRFSGSSVLSFALTTFQVAPNDHKQGVGIASDMFKLGVFRGQQDEVEFDVRSHYILPEVADPTMLNTFRDWDDRVDDPMVLVNSLKTLMQGLRSKYRDEKGLVDYIRLGEDEKFALFEEASCEVQKIELSKLDSNTRLAFCINLYNVMILHAFAKVGVPDGNLARLHFFDNIGYVIGGHKYPLSTLENGVLRVNKVPPYHFFRTIPK
;
A
#
# COMPACT_ATOMS: atom_id res chain seq x y z
N MET A 1 18.36 48.08 -35.45
CA MET A 1 17.92 47.18 -34.38
C MET A 1 17.89 45.78 -34.98
N PRO A 2 18.71 44.82 -34.52
CA PRO A 2 18.58 43.44 -34.95
C PRO A 2 17.55 42.69 -34.10
N ASP A 3 16.89 41.73 -34.76
CA ASP A 3 15.77 40.87 -34.34
C ASP A 3 15.93 40.13 -32.99
N PRO A 4 14.84 39.87 -32.24
CA PRO A 4 14.84 38.98 -31.10
C PRO A 4 14.52 37.54 -31.53
N GLU A 5 15.45 36.88 -32.24
CA GLU A 5 15.44 35.42 -32.40
C GLU A 5 16.59 34.78 -31.61
N VAL A 6 16.36 34.50 -30.32
CA VAL A 6 17.05 33.43 -29.59
C VAL A 6 16.10 32.88 -28.53
N ASN A 7 15.18 31.98 -28.90
CA ASN A 7 14.50 31.13 -27.93
C ASN A 7 15.35 29.87 -27.71
N ASN A 8 16.23 29.99 -26.74
CA ASN A 8 17.21 29.02 -26.25
C ASN A 8 16.57 27.65 -25.96
N ARG A 9 16.74 26.66 -26.85
CA ARG A 9 16.41 25.25 -26.56
C ARG A 9 17.61 24.60 -25.87
N MET A 10 17.60 24.62 -24.55
CA MET A 10 18.64 24.03 -23.71
C MET A 10 18.54 22.50 -23.67
N GLY A 11 19.66 21.84 -23.36
CA GLY A 11 19.72 20.41 -23.11
C GLY A 11 18.86 20.01 -21.92
N ARG A 12 18.36 18.77 -21.91
CA ARG A 12 17.42 18.28 -20.90
C ARG A 12 17.99 17.07 -20.16
N LEU A 13 18.09 17.16 -18.84
CA LEU A 13 18.33 15.99 -18.00
C LEU A 13 17.00 15.30 -17.69
N THR A 14 16.85 14.02 -18.01
CA THR A 14 15.66 13.23 -17.70
C THR A 14 16.02 12.15 -16.68
N VAL A 15 15.24 12.01 -15.62
CA VAL A 15 15.51 11.03 -14.56
C VAL A 15 14.27 10.17 -14.33
N PHE A 16 14.34 8.89 -14.68
CA PHE A 16 13.33 7.92 -14.26
C PHE A 16 13.53 7.56 -12.80
N THR A 17 12.46 7.62 -12.01
CA THR A 17 12.49 7.32 -10.58
C THR A 17 11.36 6.37 -10.20
N ILE A 18 11.46 5.82 -8.99
CA ILE A 18 10.34 5.17 -8.31
C ILE A 18 10.29 5.73 -6.89
N ALA A 19 9.09 5.81 -6.31
CA ALA A 19 8.91 6.20 -4.93
C ALA A 19 9.74 5.31 -3.98
N ASP A 20 10.25 5.91 -2.90
CA ASP A 20 11.04 5.23 -1.86
C ASP A 20 12.33 4.54 -2.32
N CYS A 21 12.89 4.87 -3.48
CA CYS A 21 14.21 4.38 -3.88
C CYS A 21 15.32 5.26 -3.30
N GLN A 22 16.16 4.68 -2.43
CA GLN A 22 17.33 5.36 -1.86
C GLN A 22 18.32 5.83 -2.93
N HIS A 23 18.50 5.06 -4.01
CA HIS A 23 19.38 5.46 -5.11
C HIS A 23 18.80 6.63 -5.92
N CYS A 24 17.48 6.67 -6.14
CA CYS A 24 16.82 7.81 -6.77
C CYS A 24 16.95 9.06 -5.89
N ALA A 25 16.74 8.93 -4.57
CA ALA A 25 16.89 10.04 -3.64
C ALA A 25 18.33 10.59 -3.62
N LYS A 26 19.34 9.71 -3.65
CA LYS A 26 20.76 10.11 -3.74
C LYS A 26 21.05 10.84 -5.05
N ALA A 27 20.61 10.31 -6.19
CA ALA A 27 20.83 10.95 -7.49
C ALA A 27 20.16 12.33 -7.57
N LYS A 28 18.91 12.46 -7.08
CA LYS A 28 18.21 13.75 -7.04
C LYS A 28 18.93 14.78 -6.17
N ARG A 29 19.32 14.39 -4.95
CA ARG A 29 20.11 15.26 -4.06
C ARG A 29 21.41 15.73 -4.70
N LEU A 30 22.13 14.83 -5.39
CA LEU A 30 23.38 15.20 -6.07
C LEU A 30 23.15 16.25 -7.16
N LEU A 31 22.05 16.15 -7.91
CA LEU A 31 21.67 17.15 -8.91
C LEU A 31 21.25 18.48 -8.28
N ASP A 32 20.45 18.42 -7.20
CA ASP A 32 19.99 19.59 -6.46
C ASP A 32 21.17 20.36 -5.82
N GLU A 33 22.13 19.65 -5.20
CA GLU A 33 23.35 20.21 -4.59
C GLU A 33 24.24 20.93 -5.62
N ASN A 34 24.23 20.46 -6.87
CA ASN A 34 24.96 21.07 -7.98
C ASN A 34 24.09 22.07 -8.78
N ASN A 35 22.88 22.37 -8.31
CA ASN A 35 21.93 23.30 -8.93
C ASN A 35 21.59 22.95 -10.39
N ILE A 36 21.49 21.65 -10.70
CA ILE A 36 21.17 21.13 -12.03
C ILE A 36 19.69 20.76 -12.07
N GLY A 37 18.90 21.51 -12.85
CA GLY A 37 17.50 21.19 -13.10
C GLY A 37 17.33 19.89 -13.88
N PHE A 38 16.33 19.09 -13.50
CA PHE A 38 16.02 17.83 -14.17
C PHE A 38 14.51 17.61 -14.36
N TYR A 39 14.18 16.81 -15.37
CA TYR A 39 12.85 16.37 -15.71
C TYR A 39 12.60 14.96 -15.17
N GLU A 40 11.94 14.85 -14.01
CA GLU A 40 11.65 13.56 -13.38
C GLU A 40 10.53 12.81 -14.11
N ILE A 41 10.65 11.50 -14.34
CA ILE A 41 9.54 10.63 -14.76
C ILE A 41 9.37 9.57 -13.68
N SER A 42 8.34 9.72 -12.86
CA SER A 42 8.02 8.79 -11.79
C SER A 42 7.33 7.55 -12.37
N LEU A 43 8.01 6.40 -12.31
CA LEU A 43 7.43 5.09 -12.64
C LEU A 43 6.40 4.62 -11.60
N THR A 44 6.24 5.36 -10.50
CA THR A 44 5.15 5.13 -9.53
C THR A 44 3.88 5.81 -10.02
N ASP A 45 4.00 7.03 -10.53
CA ASP A 45 2.87 7.82 -11.03
C ASP A 45 2.44 7.39 -12.45
N TYR A 46 3.42 6.92 -13.24
CA TYR A 46 3.25 6.49 -14.63
C TYR A 46 3.88 5.11 -14.86
N PRO A 47 3.31 4.01 -14.33
CA PRO A 47 3.87 2.66 -14.45
C PRO A 47 4.11 2.20 -15.90
N GLU A 48 3.29 2.66 -16.84
CA GLU A 48 3.40 2.39 -18.27
C GLU A 48 4.74 2.88 -18.86
N LYS A 49 5.31 3.96 -18.30
CA LYS A 49 6.62 4.49 -18.71
C LYS A 49 7.79 3.56 -18.37
N ARG A 50 7.57 2.47 -17.62
CA ARG A 50 8.59 1.45 -17.36
C ARG A 50 9.04 0.78 -18.67
N ALA A 51 8.10 0.49 -19.57
CA ALA A 51 8.43 -0.10 -20.86
C ALA A 51 9.32 0.85 -21.69
N ASP A 52 9.01 2.14 -21.65
CA ASP A 52 9.77 3.18 -22.34
C ASP A 52 11.18 3.32 -21.75
N MET A 53 11.32 3.34 -20.42
CA MET A 53 12.61 3.35 -19.74
C MET A 53 13.47 2.14 -20.16
N ILE A 54 12.90 0.94 -20.21
CA ILE A 54 13.62 -0.28 -20.59
C ILE A 54 14.03 -0.21 -22.06
N LYS A 55 13.14 0.25 -22.93
CA LYS A 55 13.41 0.40 -24.37
C LYS A 55 14.53 1.41 -24.62
N ALA A 56 14.57 2.51 -23.86
CA ALA A 56 15.56 3.58 -24.01
C ALA A 56 16.92 3.25 -23.35
N SER A 57 16.93 2.59 -22.19
CA SER A 57 18.18 2.33 -21.42
C SER A 57 18.75 0.91 -21.57
N GLN A 58 17.95 -0.03 -22.07
CA GLN A 58 18.22 -1.48 -21.97
C GLN A 58 18.44 -1.97 -20.54
N ARG A 59 18.00 -1.21 -19.52
CA ARG A 59 18.10 -1.53 -18.10
C ARG A 59 16.73 -1.56 -17.44
N MET A 60 16.62 -2.39 -16.40
CA MET A 60 15.40 -2.57 -15.61
C MET A 60 15.39 -1.74 -14.31
N THR A 61 16.51 -1.12 -13.96
CA THR A 61 16.78 -0.52 -12.65
C THR A 61 16.65 0.99 -12.67
N VAL A 62 16.19 1.57 -11.56
CA VAL A 62 16.14 3.02 -11.32
C VAL A 62 17.17 3.45 -10.27
N PRO A 63 17.66 4.71 -10.28
CA PRO A 63 17.34 5.72 -11.28
C PRO A 63 17.95 5.39 -12.65
N ALA A 64 17.25 5.75 -13.72
CA ALA A 64 17.80 5.71 -15.07
C ALA A 64 17.87 7.16 -15.58
N ILE A 65 19.08 7.63 -15.84
CA ILE A 65 19.38 9.05 -16.07
C ILE A 65 19.79 9.22 -17.52
N PHE A 66 19.17 10.18 -18.19
CA PHE A 66 19.43 10.52 -19.58
C PHE A 66 19.80 11.99 -19.68
N LEU A 67 20.77 12.29 -20.53
CA LEU A 67 21.09 13.63 -20.97
C LEU A 67 20.73 13.73 -22.44
N ASN A 68 19.72 14.55 -22.74
CA ASN A 68 18.97 14.50 -23.99
C ASN A 68 18.48 13.06 -24.24
N GLU A 69 18.87 12.43 -25.36
CA GLU A 69 18.55 11.04 -25.70
C GLU A 69 19.62 10.04 -25.22
N SER A 70 20.75 10.53 -24.74
CA SER A 70 21.89 9.70 -24.33
C SER A 70 21.70 9.14 -22.93
N PHE A 71 21.79 7.82 -22.79
CA PHE A 71 21.72 7.17 -21.49
C PHE A 71 23.02 7.32 -20.72
N LEU A 72 22.99 8.00 -19.57
CA LEU A 72 24.16 8.23 -18.72
C LEU A 72 24.40 7.09 -17.73
N GLY A 73 23.34 6.40 -17.29
CA GLY A 73 23.45 5.34 -16.28
C GLY A 73 22.51 5.53 -15.10
N GLY A 74 22.89 5.01 -13.94
CA GLY A 74 22.15 5.15 -12.69
C GLY A 74 22.85 6.08 -11.70
N ALA A 75 22.49 5.95 -10.42
CA ALA A 75 22.98 6.85 -9.37
C ALA A 75 24.51 6.78 -9.19
N LYS A 76 25.10 5.61 -9.41
CA LYS A 76 26.54 5.39 -9.25
C LYS A 76 27.30 6.06 -10.40
N GLU A 77 26.88 5.81 -11.64
CA GLU A 77 27.50 6.39 -12.83
C GLU A 77 27.37 7.91 -12.83
N LEU A 78 26.24 8.48 -12.38
CA LEU A 78 26.12 9.93 -12.21
C LEU A 78 27.14 10.47 -11.20
N ALA A 79 27.30 9.81 -10.05
CA ALA A 79 28.27 10.24 -9.03
C ALA A 79 29.71 10.22 -9.58
N GLU A 80 30.09 9.16 -10.29
CA GLU A 80 31.41 9.05 -10.94
C GLU A 80 31.64 10.16 -11.98
N LEU A 81 30.62 10.52 -12.77
CA LEU A 81 30.71 11.61 -13.76
C LEU A 81 30.83 12.99 -13.10
N MET A 82 30.17 13.21 -11.96
CA MET A 82 30.28 14.46 -11.21
C MET A 82 31.66 14.59 -10.55
N GLU A 83 32.15 13.52 -9.90
CA GLU A 83 33.46 13.50 -9.23
C GLU A 83 34.62 13.67 -10.21
N SER A 84 34.51 13.09 -11.42
CA SER A 84 35.52 13.23 -12.46
C SER A 84 35.48 14.57 -13.21
N GLY A 85 34.45 15.40 -12.99
CA GLY A 85 34.22 16.65 -13.71
C GLY A 85 33.75 16.48 -15.15
N MET A 86 33.68 15.25 -15.67
CA MET A 86 33.23 14.96 -17.04
C MET A 86 31.77 15.35 -17.29
N PHE A 87 30.93 15.35 -16.25
CA PHE A 87 29.54 15.76 -16.37
C PHE A 87 29.40 17.19 -16.90
N ALA A 88 30.25 18.12 -16.48
CA ALA A 88 30.19 19.52 -16.91
C ALA A 88 30.41 19.66 -18.43
N THR A 89 31.40 18.92 -18.97
CA THR A 89 31.65 18.90 -20.41
C THR A 89 30.49 18.30 -21.19
N LEU A 90 29.95 17.16 -20.72
CA LEU A 90 28.78 16.53 -21.34
C LEU A 90 27.55 17.44 -21.29
N TRP A 91 27.35 18.16 -20.19
CA TRP A 91 26.26 19.11 -20.01
C TRP A 91 26.37 20.29 -20.98
N GLU A 92 27.57 20.87 -21.14
CA GLU A 92 27.81 21.92 -22.12
C GLU A 92 27.61 21.45 -23.56
N GLU A 93 28.05 20.23 -23.88
CA GLU A 93 27.82 19.59 -25.19
C GLU A 93 26.33 19.40 -25.45
N ALA A 94 25.60 18.83 -24.48
CA ALA A 94 24.18 18.59 -24.61
C ALA A 94 23.36 19.88 -24.77
N ASN A 95 23.79 20.98 -24.14
CA ASN A 95 23.16 22.29 -24.31
C ASN A 95 23.39 22.92 -25.70
N ARG A 96 24.36 22.42 -26.47
CA ARG A 96 24.58 22.82 -27.87
C ARG A 96 23.78 21.97 -28.86
N CYS A 97 23.14 20.90 -28.40
CA CYS A 97 22.35 19.99 -29.22
C CYS A 97 20.85 20.18 -28.96
N GLU A 98 20.03 20.10 -30.00
CA GLU A 98 18.58 20.09 -29.81
C GLU A 98 18.15 18.76 -29.15
N PHE A 99 17.43 18.85 -28.03
CA PHE A 99 16.72 17.71 -27.49
C PHE A 99 15.54 17.33 -28.40
N ASN A 100 15.53 16.09 -28.85
CA ASN A 100 14.50 15.49 -29.68
C ASN A 100 14.04 14.17 -29.06
N ASP A 101 12.87 14.19 -28.42
CA ASP A 101 12.26 12.98 -27.87
C ASP A 101 11.62 12.12 -28.97
N ILE A 102 12.46 11.50 -29.81
CA ILE A 102 12.02 10.65 -30.91
C ILE A 102 11.22 9.47 -30.35
N GLY A 103 9.89 9.55 -30.50
CA GLY A 103 8.95 8.52 -30.05
C GLY A 103 8.41 8.70 -28.63
N GLY A 104 8.63 9.85 -27.97
CA GLY A 104 7.99 10.18 -26.69
C GLY A 104 8.48 9.37 -25.49
N LEU A 105 9.56 8.59 -25.65
CA LEU A 105 10.04 7.65 -24.63
C LEU A 105 10.45 8.38 -23.35
N LEU A 106 11.02 9.58 -23.48
CA LEU A 106 11.51 10.36 -22.37
C LEU A 106 10.51 11.44 -21.91
N SER A 107 9.26 11.46 -22.39
CA SER A 107 8.26 12.45 -21.93
C SER A 107 7.32 11.88 -20.89
N ARG A 108 6.84 12.74 -19.97
CA ARG A 108 5.72 12.37 -19.09
C ARG A 108 4.46 12.20 -19.93
N PRO A 109 3.54 11.30 -19.55
CA PRO A 109 2.20 11.27 -20.10
C PRO A 109 1.45 12.59 -19.86
N ASP A 110 0.53 12.92 -20.77
CA ASP A 110 -0.30 14.15 -20.71
C ASP A 110 -1.53 14.01 -19.79
N HIS A 111 -1.69 12.86 -19.12
CA HIS A 111 -2.70 12.65 -18.10
C HIS A 111 -2.12 12.94 -16.70
N PRO A 112 -2.96 13.33 -15.71
CA PRO A 112 -2.50 13.43 -14.34
C PRO A 112 -1.86 12.10 -13.91
N ALA A 113 -0.90 12.17 -12.99
CA ALA A 113 -0.36 11.01 -12.28
C ALA A 113 -1.51 10.04 -11.98
N ASN A 114 -1.36 8.76 -12.32
CA ASN A 114 -2.41 7.79 -12.03
C ASN A 114 -2.75 8.00 -10.55
N PRO A 115 -4.02 8.33 -10.23
CA PRO A 115 -4.43 8.35 -8.84
C PRO A 115 -3.94 7.03 -8.29
N ILE A 116 -3.24 7.04 -7.15
CA ILE A 116 -2.96 5.82 -6.43
C ILE A 116 -4.33 5.15 -6.33
N GLU A 117 -4.57 4.12 -7.15
CA GLU A 117 -5.79 3.35 -7.09
C GLU A 117 -5.66 2.65 -5.77
N HIS A 118 -6.16 3.32 -4.74
CA HIS A 118 -6.39 2.75 -3.45
C HIS A 118 -7.11 1.44 -3.75
N PRO A 119 -6.60 0.29 -3.30
CA PRO A 119 -7.33 -0.96 -3.37
C PRO A 119 -8.56 -0.77 -2.49
N ARG A 120 -9.61 -0.21 -3.07
CA ARG A 120 -10.93 -0.21 -2.49
C ARG A 120 -11.58 -1.48 -3.01
N PRO A 121 -12.47 -2.11 -2.22
CA PRO A 121 -13.43 -3.05 -2.76
C PRO A 121 -14.03 -2.40 -4.01
N ARG A 122 -13.82 -3.02 -5.18
CA ARG A 122 -14.26 -2.41 -6.44
C ARG A 122 -15.80 -2.36 -6.51
N LYS A 123 -16.51 -3.07 -5.63
CA LYS A 123 -17.85 -2.68 -5.14
C LYS A 123 -17.75 -2.19 -3.70
N ILE A 124 -17.84 -0.88 -3.49
CA ILE A 124 -18.00 -0.33 -2.15
C ILE A 124 -19.40 -0.75 -1.67
N GLN A 125 -19.44 -1.72 -0.76
CA GLN A 125 -20.68 -2.09 -0.10
C GLN A 125 -21.07 -0.96 0.86
N VAL A 126 -22.27 -0.40 0.65
CA VAL A 126 -22.80 0.71 1.44
C VAL A 126 -24.12 0.35 2.08
N VAL A 127 -24.36 0.89 3.27
CA VAL A 127 -25.70 0.98 3.86
C VAL A 127 -26.23 2.36 3.52
N GLU A 128 -27.39 2.42 2.88
CA GLU A 128 -28.01 3.67 2.46
C GLU A 128 -29.45 3.79 2.94
N ARG A 129 -29.75 4.87 3.67
CA ARG A 129 -31.10 5.27 4.08
C ARG A 129 -31.19 6.78 4.22
N ASN A 130 -32.34 7.35 3.85
CA ASN A 130 -32.65 8.78 4.01
C ASN A 130 -31.55 9.73 3.48
N GLY A 131 -30.89 9.37 2.38
CA GLY A 131 -29.81 10.17 1.78
C GLY A 131 -28.45 10.09 2.49
N VAL A 132 -28.34 9.29 3.56
CA VAL A 132 -27.07 8.94 4.21
C VAL A 132 -26.59 7.62 3.61
N SER A 133 -25.40 7.61 3.02
CA SER A 133 -24.73 6.43 2.47
C SER A 133 -23.38 6.25 3.16
N LEU A 134 -23.19 5.12 3.83
CA LEU A 134 -21.97 4.81 4.58
C LEU A 134 -21.36 3.50 4.08
N SER A 135 -20.06 3.49 3.81
CA SER A 135 -19.32 2.27 3.49
C SER A 135 -19.17 1.36 4.72
N PHE A 136 -18.69 0.14 4.50
CA PHE A 136 -18.28 -0.76 5.58
C PHE A 136 -17.34 -0.06 6.59
N VAL A 137 -16.28 0.58 6.10
CA VAL A 137 -15.28 1.28 6.94
C VAL A 137 -15.93 2.44 7.69
N ASP A 138 -16.77 3.24 7.04
CA ASP A 138 -17.46 4.35 7.69
C ASP A 138 -18.37 3.87 8.83
N CYS A 139 -19.16 2.82 8.57
CA CYS A 139 -20.01 2.18 9.56
C CYS A 139 -19.20 1.67 10.75
N LEU A 140 -18.12 0.93 10.49
CA LEU A 140 -17.28 0.33 11.52
C LEU A 140 -16.59 1.40 12.38
N LEU A 141 -15.98 2.41 11.77
CA LEU A 141 -15.28 3.47 12.49
C LEU A 141 -16.23 4.32 13.36
N ARG A 142 -17.42 4.65 12.86
CA ARG A 142 -18.45 5.38 13.64
C ARG A 142 -18.95 4.53 14.80
N LEU A 143 -19.27 3.27 14.53
CA LEU A 143 -19.76 2.35 15.56
C LEU A 143 -18.69 2.15 16.65
N ARG A 144 -17.43 1.95 16.27
CA ARG A 144 -16.30 1.87 17.23
C ARG A 144 -16.20 3.12 18.10
N ARG A 145 -16.33 4.30 17.49
CA ARG A 145 -16.24 5.59 18.21
C ARG A 145 -17.38 5.79 19.20
N GLU A 146 -18.59 5.40 18.84
CA GLU A 146 -19.79 5.65 19.65
C GLU A 146 -20.08 4.54 20.67
N LEU A 147 -19.90 3.28 20.28
CA LEU A 147 -20.30 2.10 21.06
C LEU A 147 -19.11 1.30 21.60
N GLY A 148 -17.87 1.61 21.18
CA GLY A 148 -16.69 0.82 21.51
C GLY A 148 -16.64 -0.51 20.77
N VAL A 149 -15.97 -1.50 21.36
CA VAL A 149 -15.70 -2.80 20.72
C VAL A 149 -16.80 -3.82 20.96
N ARG A 150 -17.49 -3.74 22.11
CA ARG A 150 -18.56 -4.67 22.52
C ARG A 150 -19.80 -3.89 22.89
N PHE A 151 -20.95 -4.28 22.36
CA PHE A 151 -22.19 -3.51 22.49
C PHE A 151 -23.42 -4.41 22.38
N SER A 152 -24.56 -3.89 22.83
CA SER A 152 -25.85 -4.59 22.75
C SER A 152 -26.56 -4.30 21.41
N GLY A 153 -27.43 -5.20 20.97
CA GLY A 153 -28.28 -4.97 19.80
C GLY A 153 -29.16 -3.72 19.94
N SER A 154 -29.62 -3.42 21.16
CA SER A 154 -30.37 -2.18 21.43
C SER A 154 -29.53 -0.92 21.19
N SER A 155 -28.23 -0.95 21.52
CA SER A 155 -27.30 0.13 21.23
C SER A 155 -27.08 0.29 19.72
N VAL A 156 -26.99 -0.81 18.98
CA VAL A 156 -26.91 -0.79 17.49
C VAL A 156 -28.18 -0.20 16.89
N LEU A 157 -29.36 -0.56 17.42
CA LEU A 157 -30.64 0.01 16.97
C LEU A 157 -30.66 1.52 17.16
N SER A 158 -30.30 2.03 18.35
CA SER A 158 -30.21 3.46 18.61
C SER A 158 -29.20 4.14 17.69
N PHE A 159 -28.02 3.55 17.52
CA PHE A 159 -26.99 4.02 16.60
C PHE A 159 -27.52 4.12 15.15
N ALA A 160 -28.22 3.10 14.67
CA ALA A 160 -28.78 3.05 13.33
C ALA A 160 -29.83 4.14 13.11
N LEU A 161 -30.73 4.33 14.07
CA LEU A 161 -31.77 5.37 14.00
C LEU A 161 -31.16 6.76 13.95
N THR A 162 -30.19 7.05 14.82
CA THR A 162 -29.51 8.35 14.88
C THR A 162 -28.66 8.60 13.63
N THR A 163 -27.81 7.65 13.25
CA THR A 163 -26.84 7.80 12.14
C THR A 163 -27.52 8.04 10.81
N PHE A 164 -28.64 7.35 10.56
CA PHE A 164 -29.38 7.41 9.30
C PHE A 164 -30.61 8.33 9.37
N GLN A 165 -30.69 9.18 10.40
CA GLN A 165 -31.72 10.21 10.55
C GLN A 165 -33.15 9.64 10.45
N VAL A 166 -33.36 8.46 11.05
CA VAL A 166 -34.66 7.80 11.13
C VAL A 166 -35.37 8.24 12.42
N ALA A 167 -36.69 8.37 12.38
CA ALA A 167 -37.47 8.72 13.56
C ALA A 167 -37.21 7.74 14.72
N PRO A 168 -36.99 8.21 15.97
CA PRO A 168 -36.61 7.34 17.09
C PRO A 168 -37.59 6.19 17.39
N ASN A 169 -38.86 6.34 17.02
CA ASN A 169 -39.90 5.34 17.26
C ASN A 169 -40.06 4.33 16.09
N ASP A 170 -39.38 4.55 14.97
CA ASP A 170 -39.45 3.64 13.81
C ASP A 170 -38.46 2.49 13.95
N HIS A 171 -38.71 1.63 14.94
CA HIS A 171 -37.87 0.47 15.22
C HIS A 171 -37.78 -0.47 14.02
N LYS A 172 -38.80 -0.52 13.16
CA LYS A 172 -38.80 -1.38 11.97
C LYS A 172 -37.69 -0.96 11.00
N GLN A 173 -37.59 0.33 10.70
CA GLN A 173 -36.51 0.83 9.85
C GLN A 173 -35.14 0.71 10.53
N GLY A 174 -35.04 1.01 11.82
CA GLY A 174 -33.79 0.87 12.58
C GLY A 174 -33.26 -0.58 12.60
N VAL A 175 -34.14 -1.56 12.81
CA VAL A 175 -33.79 -2.99 12.74
C VAL A 175 -33.38 -3.38 11.32
N GLY A 176 -34.04 -2.84 10.29
CA GLY A 176 -33.65 -3.05 8.90
C GLY A 176 -32.22 -2.58 8.62
N ILE A 177 -31.86 -1.38 9.04
CA ILE A 177 -30.50 -0.83 8.91
C ILE A 177 -29.49 -1.69 9.67
N ALA A 178 -29.77 -2.01 10.93
CA ALA A 178 -28.87 -2.82 11.74
C ALA A 178 -28.67 -4.22 11.14
N SER A 179 -29.72 -4.78 10.53
CA SER A 179 -29.65 -6.05 9.80
C SER A 179 -28.79 -5.94 8.54
N ASP A 180 -28.87 -4.83 7.81
CA ASP A 180 -28.02 -4.59 6.64
C ASP A 180 -26.54 -4.45 7.07
N MET A 181 -26.26 -3.70 8.13
CA MET A 181 -24.92 -3.59 8.72
C MET A 181 -24.37 -4.95 9.19
N PHE A 182 -25.21 -5.77 9.81
CA PHE A 182 -24.86 -7.11 10.26
C PHE A 182 -24.51 -8.02 9.07
N LYS A 183 -25.31 -8.00 8.00
CA LYS A 183 -25.06 -8.77 6.77
C LYS A 183 -23.79 -8.34 6.05
N LEU A 184 -23.46 -7.05 6.10
CA LEU A 184 -22.16 -6.53 5.62
C LEU A 184 -20.98 -6.92 6.52
N GLY A 185 -21.23 -7.54 7.67
CA GLY A 185 -20.20 -7.99 8.60
C GLY A 185 -19.56 -6.87 9.43
N VAL A 186 -20.20 -5.70 9.55
CA VAL A 186 -19.68 -4.55 10.33
C VAL A 186 -19.45 -4.94 11.80
N PHE A 187 -20.24 -5.89 12.29
CA PHE A 187 -20.13 -6.50 13.62
C PHE A 187 -20.62 -7.95 13.58
N ARG A 188 -20.22 -8.75 14.58
CA ARG A 188 -20.54 -10.18 14.67
C ARG A 188 -21.20 -10.52 16.01
N GLY A 189 -22.14 -11.46 15.96
CA GLY A 189 -22.77 -12.03 17.15
C GLY A 189 -21.79 -12.92 17.93
N GLN A 190 -22.06 -13.15 19.20
CA GLN A 190 -21.25 -14.06 20.03
C GLN A 190 -21.61 -15.55 19.84
N GLN A 191 -22.78 -15.87 19.30
CA GLN A 191 -23.34 -17.22 19.26
C GLN A 191 -23.84 -17.63 17.86
N ASP A 192 -22.94 -17.77 16.88
CA ASP A 192 -23.24 -18.20 15.50
C ASP A 192 -24.54 -17.62 14.91
N GLU A 193 -24.82 -16.36 15.26
CA GLU A 193 -26.06 -15.68 14.89
C GLU A 193 -26.08 -15.48 13.38
N VAL A 194 -27.19 -15.86 12.74
CA VAL A 194 -27.37 -15.74 11.28
C VAL A 194 -28.11 -14.44 10.93
N GLU A 195 -28.81 -13.84 11.89
CA GLU A 195 -29.57 -12.61 11.74
C GLU A 195 -29.36 -11.69 12.95
N PHE A 196 -29.61 -10.40 12.75
CA PHE A 196 -29.53 -9.40 13.81
C PHE A 196 -30.72 -9.51 14.77
N ASP A 197 -30.43 -9.54 16.07
CA ASP A 197 -31.39 -9.48 17.17
C ASP A 197 -31.04 -8.31 18.12
N VAL A 198 -32.03 -7.46 18.37
CA VAL A 198 -31.92 -6.31 19.29
C VAL A 198 -31.56 -6.74 20.71
N ARG A 199 -31.89 -7.98 21.12
CA ARG A 199 -31.62 -8.50 22.46
C ARG A 199 -30.25 -9.14 22.62
N SER A 200 -29.54 -9.34 21.52
CA SER A 200 -28.23 -9.98 21.50
C SER A 200 -27.08 -9.03 21.80
N HIS A 201 -25.87 -9.59 21.93
CA HIS A 201 -24.63 -8.84 22.13
C HIS A 201 -23.67 -9.10 20.98
N TYR A 202 -22.97 -8.04 20.59
CA TYR A 202 -22.16 -7.99 19.38
C TYR A 202 -20.75 -7.49 19.70
N ILE A 203 -19.82 -7.83 18.80
CA ILE A 203 -18.42 -7.40 18.85
C ILE A 203 -17.95 -6.95 17.47
N LEU A 204 -17.00 -6.01 17.43
CA LEU A 204 -16.32 -5.67 16.18
C LEU A 204 -15.48 -6.86 15.64
N PRO A 205 -15.45 -7.11 14.32
CA PRO A 205 -14.78 -8.28 13.74
C PRO A 205 -13.28 -8.31 14.01
N GLU A 206 -12.65 -7.15 14.02
CA GLU A 206 -11.19 -6.99 14.22
C GLU A 206 -10.66 -7.50 15.57
N VAL A 207 -11.55 -7.79 16.53
CA VAL A 207 -11.17 -8.32 17.86
C VAL A 207 -11.39 -9.84 17.95
N ALA A 208 -12.00 -10.45 16.93
CA ALA A 208 -12.28 -11.88 16.92
C ALA A 208 -11.02 -12.75 16.77
N ASP A 209 -10.05 -12.31 15.94
CA ASP A 209 -8.73 -12.95 15.83
C ASP A 209 -7.63 -11.88 15.76
N PRO A 210 -7.12 -11.40 16.91
CA PRO A 210 -6.12 -10.32 16.93
C PRO A 210 -4.75 -10.74 16.39
N THR A 211 -4.56 -12.05 16.13
CA THR A 211 -3.28 -12.57 15.61
C THR A 211 -3.23 -12.54 14.09
N MET A 212 -4.38 -12.63 13.43
CA MET A 212 -4.49 -12.59 11.97
C MET A 212 -4.92 -11.18 11.54
N LEU A 213 -3.96 -10.40 11.06
CA LEU A 213 -4.14 -8.96 10.89
C LEU A 213 -5.11 -8.59 9.76
N ASN A 214 -5.22 -9.42 8.72
CA ASN A 214 -6.09 -9.15 7.59
C ASN A 214 -7.49 -9.77 7.75
N THR A 215 -7.99 -9.95 8.97
CA THR A 215 -9.37 -10.39 9.25
C THR A 215 -10.28 -9.24 9.69
N PHE A 216 -9.99 -8.02 9.20
CA PHE A 216 -10.79 -6.83 9.45
C PHE A 216 -12.25 -7.01 9.00
N ARG A 217 -12.44 -7.77 7.91
CA ARG A 217 -13.70 -8.37 7.46
C ARG A 217 -13.41 -9.71 6.79
N ASP A 218 -14.44 -10.52 6.57
CA ASP A 218 -14.32 -11.62 5.63
C ASP A 218 -14.39 -11.04 4.21
N TRP A 219 -13.45 -11.42 3.35
CA TRP A 219 -13.46 -10.95 1.97
C TRP A 219 -14.42 -11.78 1.13
N ASP A 220 -15.35 -11.10 0.45
CA ASP A 220 -16.41 -11.69 -0.36
C ASP A 220 -16.53 -11.06 -1.77
N ASP A 221 -15.63 -10.15 -2.13
CA ASP A 221 -15.55 -9.54 -3.47
C ASP A 221 -14.48 -10.25 -4.33
N ARG A 222 -14.29 -9.78 -5.57
CA ARG A 222 -13.27 -10.28 -6.48
C ARG A 222 -11.85 -10.09 -5.94
N VAL A 223 -10.93 -10.84 -6.54
CA VAL A 223 -9.50 -10.79 -6.25
C VAL A 223 -8.81 -10.26 -7.49
N ASP A 224 -8.08 -9.17 -7.33
CA ASP A 224 -7.22 -8.58 -8.33
C ASP A 224 -5.96 -9.43 -8.52
N ASP A 225 -5.19 -9.09 -9.56
CA ASP A 225 -3.90 -9.72 -9.78
C ASP A 225 -3.03 -9.57 -8.50
N PRO A 226 -2.42 -10.66 -7.99
CA PRO A 226 -1.69 -10.62 -6.72
C PRO A 226 -0.56 -9.57 -6.69
N MET A 227 0.10 -9.33 -7.83
CA MET A 227 1.16 -8.33 -7.91
C MET A 227 0.60 -6.91 -7.90
N VAL A 228 -0.54 -6.67 -8.56
CA VAL A 228 -1.25 -5.39 -8.49
C VAL A 228 -1.67 -5.12 -7.04
N LEU A 229 -2.35 -6.07 -6.40
CA LEU A 229 -2.84 -5.93 -5.04
C LEU A 229 -1.71 -5.65 -4.04
N VAL A 230 -0.63 -6.44 -4.05
CA VAL A 230 0.46 -6.25 -3.08
C VAL A 230 1.20 -4.93 -3.27
N ASN A 231 1.31 -4.45 -4.52
CA ASN A 231 1.89 -3.15 -4.80
C ASN A 231 0.97 -2.02 -4.32
N SER A 232 -0.34 -2.16 -4.50
CA SER A 232 -1.33 -1.20 -4.01
C SER A 232 -1.33 -1.11 -2.48
N LEU A 233 -1.29 -2.24 -1.78
CA LEU A 233 -1.15 -2.30 -0.31
C LEU A 233 0.15 -1.63 0.16
N LYS A 234 1.25 -1.88 -0.56
CA LYS A 234 2.54 -1.26 -0.27
C LYS A 234 2.46 0.27 -0.41
N THR A 235 1.86 0.77 -1.49
CA THR A 235 1.70 2.22 -1.72
C THR A 235 0.85 2.89 -0.63
N LEU A 236 -0.27 2.26 -0.23
CA LEU A 236 -1.09 2.74 0.89
C LEU A 236 -0.27 2.88 2.18
N MET A 237 0.40 1.81 2.57
CA MET A 237 1.20 1.77 3.78
C MET A 237 2.38 2.75 3.72
N GLN A 238 2.99 2.94 2.55
CA GLN A 238 4.06 3.92 2.35
C GLN A 238 3.56 5.35 2.52
N GLY A 239 2.39 5.69 1.97
CA GLY A 239 1.79 7.01 2.14
C GLY A 239 1.54 7.34 3.62
N LEU A 240 1.00 6.37 4.36
CA LEU A 240 0.82 6.46 5.81
C LEU A 240 2.16 6.59 6.54
N ARG A 241 3.12 5.71 6.26
CA ARG A 241 4.44 5.73 6.89
C ARG A 241 5.14 7.07 6.71
N SER A 242 5.12 7.62 5.49
CA SER A 242 5.74 8.91 5.18
C SER A 242 5.06 10.07 5.92
N LYS A 243 3.73 10.04 6.07
CA LYS A 243 2.98 11.05 6.82
C LYS A 243 3.35 11.08 8.31
N TYR A 244 3.61 9.92 8.91
CA TYR A 244 3.88 9.77 10.35
C TYR A 244 5.36 9.57 10.69
N ARG A 245 6.26 9.89 9.74
CA ARG A 245 7.71 9.79 9.94
C ARG A 245 8.28 11.11 10.43
N ASP A 246 9.14 11.04 11.45
CA ASP A 246 9.88 12.20 11.96
C ASP A 246 11.17 12.48 11.16
N GLU A 247 11.84 13.59 11.49
CA GLU A 247 13.10 14.01 10.86
C GLU A 247 14.25 13.02 11.05
N LYS A 248 14.22 12.22 12.12
CA LYS A 248 15.21 11.17 12.43
C LYS A 248 14.89 9.88 11.68
N GLY A 249 13.74 9.82 11.04
CA GLY A 249 13.27 8.71 10.24
C GLY A 249 12.49 7.64 11.00
N LEU A 250 12.15 7.88 12.28
CA LEU A 250 11.29 7.03 13.09
C LEU A 250 9.82 7.26 12.73
N VAL A 251 8.99 6.23 12.86
CA VAL A 251 7.57 6.27 12.49
C VAL A 251 6.73 6.14 13.75
N ASP A 252 5.77 7.05 13.92
CA ASP A 252 4.75 6.96 14.97
C ASP A 252 3.65 5.99 14.55
N TYR A 253 3.85 4.71 14.87
CA TYR A 253 2.92 3.63 14.52
C TYR A 253 1.56 3.74 15.23
N ILE A 254 1.51 4.41 16.39
CA ILE A 254 0.25 4.61 17.13
C ILE A 254 -0.64 5.57 16.35
N ARG A 255 -0.12 6.76 16.02
CA ARG A 255 -0.88 7.74 15.23
C ARG A 255 -1.18 7.26 13.81
N LEU A 256 -0.31 6.40 13.26
CA LEU A 256 -0.54 5.76 11.97
C LEU A 256 -1.76 4.83 12.03
N GLY A 257 -1.87 3.99 13.08
CA GLY A 257 -2.99 3.07 13.27
C GLY A 257 -4.34 3.78 13.52
N GLU A 258 -4.30 5.02 14.00
CA GLU A 258 -5.49 5.86 14.22
C GLU A 258 -5.98 6.60 12.95
N ASP A 259 -5.20 6.59 11.86
CA ASP A 259 -5.58 7.26 10.60
C ASP A 259 -6.74 6.52 9.89
N GLU A 260 -7.74 7.25 9.41
CA GLU A 260 -8.84 6.67 8.63
C GLU A 260 -8.34 5.93 7.36
N LYS A 261 -7.24 6.39 6.76
CA LYS A 261 -6.59 5.71 5.64
C LYS A 261 -5.96 4.37 6.03
N PHE A 262 -5.62 4.17 7.31
CA PHE A 262 -5.16 2.89 7.80
C PHE A 262 -6.31 1.87 7.82
N ALA A 263 -7.51 2.27 8.22
CA ALA A 263 -8.69 1.39 8.14
C ALA A 263 -9.02 0.97 6.68
N LEU A 264 -8.80 1.86 5.71
CA LEU A 264 -8.90 1.51 4.29
C LEU A 264 -7.84 0.47 3.87
N PHE A 265 -6.62 0.58 4.40
CA PHE A 265 -5.56 -0.41 4.19
C PHE A 265 -5.91 -1.75 4.86
N GLU A 266 -6.46 -1.75 6.07
CA GLU A 266 -6.90 -2.97 6.76
C GLU A 266 -7.98 -3.69 5.96
N GLU A 267 -8.99 -2.96 5.46
CA GLU A 267 -10.02 -3.52 4.58
C GLU A 267 -9.41 -4.10 3.30
N ALA A 268 -8.56 -3.34 2.60
CA ALA A 268 -7.90 -3.80 1.39
C ALA A 268 -7.05 -5.06 1.59
N SER A 269 -6.40 -5.17 2.75
CA SER A 269 -5.55 -6.33 3.07
C SER A 269 -6.34 -7.64 3.17
N CYS A 270 -7.65 -7.56 3.42
CA CYS A 270 -8.54 -8.71 3.50
C CYS A 270 -8.64 -9.46 2.16
N GLU A 271 -8.44 -8.79 1.02
CA GLU A 271 -8.44 -9.42 -0.30
C GLU A 271 -7.40 -10.55 -0.44
N VAL A 272 -6.28 -10.43 0.29
CA VAL A 272 -5.22 -11.45 0.35
C VAL A 272 -5.76 -12.81 0.84
N GLN A 273 -6.84 -12.84 1.62
CA GLN A 273 -7.49 -14.05 2.11
C GLN A 273 -7.85 -15.03 0.99
N LYS A 274 -8.09 -14.52 -0.23
CA LYS A 274 -8.55 -15.32 -1.39
C LYS A 274 -7.45 -15.63 -2.41
N ILE A 275 -6.21 -15.20 -2.18
CA ILE A 275 -5.09 -15.49 -3.07
C ILE A 275 -4.62 -16.93 -2.91
N GLU A 276 -4.61 -17.69 -4.00
CA GLU A 276 -4.06 -19.04 -4.04
C GLU A 276 -2.60 -19.02 -4.47
N LEU A 277 -1.68 -19.12 -3.52
CA LEU A 277 -0.22 -19.12 -3.77
C LEU A 277 0.24 -20.27 -4.69
N SER A 278 -0.49 -21.39 -4.75
CA SER A 278 -0.19 -22.53 -5.60
C SER A 278 -0.38 -22.23 -7.10
N LYS A 279 -1.21 -21.24 -7.45
CA LYS A 279 -1.48 -20.82 -8.84
C LYS A 279 -0.42 -19.87 -9.40
N LEU A 280 0.47 -19.35 -8.56
CA LEU A 280 1.55 -18.46 -8.97
C LEU A 280 2.80 -19.26 -9.37
N ASP A 281 3.46 -18.83 -10.43
CA ASP A 281 4.78 -19.37 -10.78
C ASP A 281 5.81 -19.02 -9.68
N SER A 282 6.93 -19.73 -9.67
CA SER A 282 7.91 -19.64 -8.58
C SER A 282 8.48 -18.24 -8.38
N ASN A 283 8.70 -17.47 -9.46
CA ASN A 283 9.28 -16.13 -9.37
C ASN A 283 8.23 -15.12 -8.88
N THR A 284 7.02 -15.18 -9.44
CA THR A 284 5.91 -14.32 -9.02
C THR A 284 5.52 -14.58 -7.57
N ARG A 285 5.44 -15.86 -7.15
CA ARG A 285 5.16 -16.23 -5.76
C ARG A 285 6.19 -15.67 -4.79
N LEU A 286 7.47 -15.76 -5.12
CA LEU A 286 8.54 -15.22 -4.29
C LEU A 286 8.43 -13.69 -4.20
N ALA A 287 8.28 -12.99 -5.32
CA ALA A 287 8.14 -11.54 -5.36
C ALA A 287 6.91 -11.05 -4.58
N PHE A 288 5.77 -11.73 -4.75
CA PHE A 288 4.54 -11.47 -4.01
C PHE A 288 4.77 -11.63 -2.51
N CYS A 289 5.34 -12.75 -2.07
CA CYS A 289 5.56 -13.01 -0.64
C CYS A 289 6.57 -12.05 0.00
N ILE A 290 7.61 -11.62 -0.72
CA ILE A 290 8.56 -10.59 -0.22
C ILE A 290 7.82 -9.28 0.03
N ASN A 291 7.05 -8.82 -0.96
CA ASN A 291 6.32 -7.57 -0.86
C ASN A 291 5.25 -7.63 0.23
N LEU A 292 4.51 -8.75 0.30
CA LEU A 292 3.48 -8.96 1.29
C LEU A 292 4.07 -8.99 2.71
N TYR A 293 5.15 -9.73 2.93
CA TYR A 293 5.83 -9.81 4.22
C TYR A 293 6.25 -8.43 4.74
N ASN A 294 6.83 -7.59 3.87
CA ASN A 294 7.22 -6.23 4.25
C ASN A 294 6.02 -5.37 4.67
N VAL A 295 4.89 -5.54 3.98
CA VAL A 295 3.63 -4.86 4.32
C VAL A 295 3.05 -5.39 5.64
N MET A 296 3.07 -6.70 5.85
CA MET A 296 2.57 -7.35 7.06
C MET A 296 3.32 -6.89 8.32
N ILE A 297 4.64 -6.71 8.24
CA ILE A 297 5.44 -6.19 9.37
C ILE A 297 4.97 -4.79 9.77
N LEU A 298 4.74 -3.90 8.80
CA LEU A 298 4.29 -2.54 9.07
C LEU A 298 2.86 -2.52 9.62
N HIS A 299 1.97 -3.37 9.08
CA HIS A 299 0.64 -3.58 9.64
C HIS A 299 0.73 -4.05 11.10
N ALA A 300 1.56 -5.06 11.38
CA ALA A 300 1.74 -5.61 12.70
C ALA A 300 2.25 -4.55 13.71
N PHE A 301 3.19 -3.71 13.30
CA PHE A 301 3.67 -2.60 14.16
C PHE A 301 2.59 -1.58 14.47
N ALA A 302 1.73 -1.26 13.50
CA ALA A 302 0.63 -0.33 13.70
C ALA A 302 -0.49 -0.91 14.58
N LYS A 303 -0.81 -2.20 14.42
CA LYS A 303 -1.95 -2.83 15.11
C LYS A 303 -1.59 -3.41 16.48
N VAL A 304 -0.42 -4.05 16.58
CA VAL A 304 0.02 -4.82 17.76
C VAL A 304 1.14 -4.09 18.51
N GLY A 305 1.90 -3.25 17.82
CA GLY A 305 3.08 -2.57 18.37
C GLY A 305 4.39 -3.23 17.96
N VAL A 306 5.49 -2.52 18.22
CA VAL A 306 6.85 -3.01 17.91
C VAL A 306 7.33 -3.89 19.07
N PRO A 307 7.75 -5.16 18.82
CA PRO A 307 8.21 -6.03 19.90
C PRO A 307 9.54 -5.53 20.46
N ASP A 308 9.62 -5.44 21.80
CA ASP A 308 10.84 -5.06 22.52
C ASP A 308 11.53 -6.31 23.12
N GLY A 309 12.79 -6.53 22.74
CA GLY A 309 13.59 -7.69 23.15
C GLY A 309 13.38 -8.97 22.33
N ASN A 310 14.30 -9.93 22.52
CA ASN A 310 14.41 -11.13 21.68
C ASN A 310 13.25 -12.11 21.84
N LEU A 311 12.75 -12.31 23.07
CA LEU A 311 11.66 -13.26 23.33
C LEU A 311 10.32 -12.73 22.81
N ALA A 312 10.04 -11.44 23.03
CA ALA A 312 8.86 -10.79 22.48
C ALA A 312 8.88 -10.81 20.95
N ARG A 313 10.06 -10.61 20.35
CA ARG A 313 10.25 -10.75 18.91
C ARG A 313 9.93 -12.17 18.44
N LEU A 314 10.43 -13.21 19.09
CA LEU A 314 10.14 -14.59 18.67
C LEU A 314 8.63 -14.87 18.70
N HIS A 315 7.96 -14.55 19.83
CA HIS A 315 6.51 -14.71 19.96
C HIS A 315 5.73 -13.89 18.91
N PHE A 316 6.17 -12.66 18.62
CA PHE A 316 5.54 -11.79 17.62
C PHE A 316 5.57 -12.43 16.23
N PHE A 317 6.72 -12.93 15.78
CA PHE A 317 6.86 -13.47 14.43
C PHE A 317 6.16 -14.83 14.26
N ASP A 318 6.03 -15.62 15.33
CA ASP A 318 5.39 -16.93 15.27
C ASP A 318 3.86 -16.90 15.39
N ASN A 319 3.29 -15.83 15.93
CA ASN A 319 1.84 -15.74 16.15
C ASN A 319 1.15 -14.73 15.24
N ILE A 320 1.81 -13.61 14.91
CA ILE A 320 1.19 -12.57 14.08
C ILE A 320 1.33 -12.93 12.60
N GLY A 321 0.23 -12.87 11.86
CA GLY A 321 0.17 -13.34 10.49
C GLY A 321 -0.99 -12.80 9.69
N TYR A 322 -1.11 -13.30 8.47
CA TYR A 322 -2.24 -13.07 7.56
C TYR A 322 -2.90 -14.40 7.23
N VAL A 323 -4.19 -14.38 6.93
CA VAL A 323 -4.87 -15.44 6.21
C VAL A 323 -4.59 -15.27 4.71
N ILE A 324 -4.09 -16.31 4.06
CA ILE A 324 -3.79 -16.34 2.62
C ILE A 324 -4.37 -17.64 2.04
N GLY A 325 -5.23 -17.54 1.03
CA GLY A 325 -5.92 -18.71 0.46
C GLY A 325 -6.69 -19.54 1.49
N GLY A 326 -7.25 -18.89 2.51
CA GLY A 326 -7.95 -19.56 3.63
C GLY A 326 -7.07 -20.20 4.71
N HIS A 327 -5.73 -20.14 4.58
CA HIS A 327 -4.81 -20.69 5.59
C HIS A 327 -4.12 -19.59 6.38
N LYS A 328 -3.82 -19.85 7.66
CA LYS A 328 -3.08 -18.91 8.52
C LYS A 328 -1.59 -18.97 8.20
N TYR A 329 -1.00 -17.81 7.88
CA TYR A 329 0.43 -17.63 7.62
C TYR A 329 1.01 -16.62 8.61
N PRO A 330 1.58 -17.10 9.74
CA PRO A 330 2.45 -16.27 10.57
C PRO A 330 3.62 -15.67 9.78
N LEU A 331 4.13 -14.54 10.25
CA LEU A 331 5.30 -13.87 9.67
C LEU A 331 6.48 -14.84 9.52
N SER A 332 6.75 -15.66 10.53
CA SER A 332 7.83 -16.66 10.50
C SER A 332 7.61 -17.75 9.46
N THR A 333 6.36 -18.06 9.11
CA THR A 333 6.02 -19.03 8.06
C THR A 333 6.34 -18.50 6.68
N LEU A 334 6.00 -17.23 6.40
CA LEU A 334 6.40 -16.60 5.14
C LEU A 334 7.91 -16.43 5.05
N GLU A 335 8.56 -15.98 6.13
CA GLU A 335 10.00 -15.78 6.20
C GLU A 335 10.76 -17.09 5.94
N ASN A 336 10.45 -18.17 6.67
CA ASN A 336 11.21 -19.40 6.59
C ASN A 336 10.77 -20.31 5.44
N GLY A 337 9.46 -20.38 5.18
CA GLY A 337 8.87 -21.24 4.17
C GLY A 337 9.10 -20.73 2.75
N VAL A 338 8.86 -19.44 2.49
CA VAL A 338 8.90 -18.87 1.14
C VAL A 338 10.19 -18.07 0.89
N LEU A 339 10.55 -17.17 1.80
CA LEU A 339 11.67 -16.24 1.58
C LEU A 339 13.05 -16.90 1.74
N ARG A 340 13.16 -17.92 2.60
CA ARG A 340 14.40 -18.67 2.83
C ARG A 340 14.46 -20.02 2.11
N VAL A 341 13.59 -20.25 1.12
CA VAL A 341 13.52 -21.51 0.34
C VAL A 341 13.32 -22.73 1.26
N ASN A 342 12.37 -22.64 2.19
CA ASN A 342 12.03 -23.69 3.15
C ASN A 342 13.23 -24.20 3.99
N LYS A 343 14.19 -23.31 4.28
CA LYS A 343 15.27 -23.58 5.23
C LYS A 343 14.67 -23.71 6.63
N VAL A 344 15.17 -24.67 7.39
CA VAL A 344 14.75 -24.90 8.77
C VAL A 344 15.00 -23.61 9.59
N PRO A 345 13.99 -23.08 10.30
CA PRO A 345 14.17 -21.92 11.17
C PRO A 345 15.23 -22.19 12.25
N PRO A 346 15.92 -21.15 12.75
CA PRO A 346 16.74 -21.31 13.95
C PRO A 346 15.88 -21.88 15.09
N TYR A 347 16.41 -22.86 15.82
CA TYR A 347 15.75 -23.52 16.97
C TYR A 347 14.52 -24.39 16.65
N HIS A 348 14.29 -24.72 15.37
CA HIS A 348 13.23 -25.64 14.94
C HIS A 348 13.83 -26.91 14.31
N PHE A 349 13.13 -28.05 14.43
CA PHE A 349 13.59 -29.36 13.91
C PHE A 349 12.94 -29.79 12.58
N PHE A 350 11.90 -29.07 12.12
CA PHE A 350 11.12 -29.43 10.92
C PHE A 350 10.99 -28.24 9.95
N ARG A 351 10.72 -28.57 8.68
CA ARG A 351 10.48 -27.59 7.61
C ARG A 351 9.10 -26.96 7.77
N THR A 352 8.97 -25.69 7.38
CA THR A 352 7.77 -24.89 7.64
C THR A 352 6.63 -25.14 6.65
N ILE A 353 6.94 -25.60 5.43
CA ILE A 353 5.94 -25.99 4.42
C ILE A 353 6.18 -27.46 4.04
N PRO A 354 5.21 -28.39 4.27
CA PRO A 354 5.30 -29.75 3.77
C PRO A 354 5.28 -29.75 2.22
N LYS A 355 6.06 -30.64 1.62
CA LYS A 355 6.28 -30.72 0.17
C LYS A 355 5.02 -30.97 -0.63
#